data_AF-A0A0B7BC96-F1
#
_entry.id   AF-A0A0B7BC96-F1
#
_cell.length_a   1.000
_cell.length_b   1.000
_cell.length_c   1.000
_cell.angle_alpha   90.00
_cell.angle_beta   90.00
_cell.angle_gamma   90.00
#
_symmetry.space_group_name_H-M   'P 1'
#
loop_
_entity.id
_entity.type
_entity.pdbx_description
1 polymer ?
#
loop_
_entity_poly.entity_id
_entity_poly.type
_entity_poly.pdbx_seq_one_letter_code
_entity_poly.pdbx_strand_id
1 'polypeptide(L)'
;RDLQTAELQAQLQQNKELFHEAELLRKERKDLIKEKEATENKSFIKEVETESQRASQLQSAVQTLQSSHDDLQRKKVSLENKVSQLEAELDKARKEAEEVIRNAAVDQSESSAYSQLKEEADLATRQVDFLNSVIVELQNKCQQLQQRLSAMEDSGIHTNGEANEALEKPTRPRAPPRLFCDICDVFDLHDTEDCPKQAMSNSPEPSRHHGDRKSTRPYCDICEAFGHQTDQCDDEQTF
;
A
#
# COMPACT_ATOMS: atom_id res chain seq x y z
N ARG A 1 78.12 84.46 -92.37
CA ARG A 1 77.14 85.26 -91.60
C ARG A 1 75.73 84.73 -91.84
N ASP A 2 75.31 84.56 -93.10
CA ASP A 2 73.96 84.11 -93.44
C ASP A 2 73.60 82.69 -92.94
N LEU A 3 74.57 81.76 -92.96
CA LEU A 3 74.38 80.40 -92.43
C LEU A 3 74.13 80.40 -90.91
N GLN A 4 74.90 81.19 -90.15
CA GLN A 4 74.75 81.33 -88.70
C GLN A 4 73.43 82.00 -88.33
N THR A 5 72.94 82.96 -89.12
CA THR A 5 71.65 83.61 -88.86
C THR A 5 70.47 82.67 -89.13
N ALA A 6 70.55 81.82 -90.17
CA ALA A 6 69.53 80.82 -90.45
C ALA A 6 69.48 79.74 -89.35
N GLU A 7 70.64 79.32 -88.85
CA GLU A 7 70.76 78.36 -87.75
C GLU A 7 70.19 78.92 -86.44
N LEU A 8 70.49 80.19 -86.11
CA LEU A 8 69.89 80.86 -84.94
C LEU A 8 68.36 81.00 -85.06
N GLN A 9 67.84 81.27 -86.26
CA GLN A 9 66.40 81.37 -86.50
C GLN A 9 65.71 80.02 -86.33
N ALA A 10 66.31 78.93 -86.82
CA ALA A 10 65.81 77.57 -86.61
C ALA A 10 65.79 77.19 -85.12
N GLN A 11 66.87 77.50 -84.38
CA GLN A 11 66.91 77.30 -82.93
C GLN A 11 65.86 78.13 -82.18
N LEU A 12 65.64 79.38 -82.58
CA LEU A 12 64.60 80.23 -81.99
C LEU A 12 63.20 79.65 -82.23
N GLN A 13 62.94 79.13 -83.42
CA GLN A 13 61.65 78.53 -83.76
C GLN A 13 61.43 77.22 -82.98
N GLN A 14 62.44 76.36 -82.91
CA GLN A 14 62.41 75.15 -82.09
C GLN A 14 62.17 75.46 -80.61
N ASN A 15 62.84 76.48 -80.05
CA ASN A 15 62.62 76.90 -78.67
C ASN A 15 61.19 77.43 -78.42
N LYS A 16 60.57 78.09 -79.39
CA LYS A 16 59.17 78.53 -79.30
C LYS A 16 58.20 77.36 -79.29
N GLU A 17 58.45 76.36 -80.15
CA GLU A 17 57.65 75.13 -80.20
C GLU A 17 57.76 74.35 -78.89
N LEU A 18 58.98 74.16 -78.37
CA LEU A 18 59.21 73.52 -77.07
C LEU A 18 58.56 74.27 -75.91
N PHE A 19 58.58 75.61 -75.93
CA PHE A 19 57.90 76.42 -74.92
C PHE A 19 56.37 76.22 -74.96
N HIS A 20 55.79 76.19 -76.16
CA HIS A 20 54.36 75.96 -76.35
C HIS A 20 53.95 74.55 -75.91
N GLU A 21 54.74 73.53 -76.25
CA GLU A 21 54.53 72.15 -75.81
C GLU A 21 54.60 72.03 -74.29
N ALA A 22 55.59 72.67 -73.65
CA ALA A 22 55.70 72.70 -72.20
C ALA A 22 54.50 73.39 -71.51
N GLU A 23 53.91 74.41 -72.15
CA GLU A 23 52.71 75.08 -71.64
C GLU A 23 51.46 74.20 -71.74
N LEU A 24 51.30 73.48 -72.86
CA LEU A 24 50.23 72.48 -73.03
C LEU A 24 50.34 71.37 -71.99
N LEU A 25 51.53 70.78 -71.82
CA LEU A 25 51.77 69.73 -70.82
C LEU A 25 51.52 70.23 -69.39
N ARG A 26 51.85 71.49 -69.07
CA ARG A 26 51.53 72.09 -67.77
C ARG A 26 50.02 72.22 -67.56
N LYS A 27 49.28 72.60 -68.59
CA LYS A 27 47.81 72.71 -68.52
C LYS A 27 47.18 71.33 -68.33
N GLU A 28 47.58 70.34 -69.13
CA GLU A 28 47.10 68.96 -69.03
C GLU A 28 47.40 68.36 -67.65
N ARG A 29 48.63 68.54 -67.14
CA ARG A 29 48.99 68.10 -65.78
C ARG A 29 48.10 68.75 -64.73
N LYS A 30 47.78 70.05 -64.86
CA LYS A 30 46.91 70.76 -63.92
C LYS A 30 45.48 70.22 -63.95
N ASP A 31 44.96 69.91 -65.14
CA ASP A 31 43.62 69.37 -65.30
C ASP A 31 43.53 67.93 -64.79
N LEU A 32 44.55 67.10 -65.04
CA LEU A 32 44.66 65.74 -64.48
C LEU A 32 44.73 65.74 -62.95
N ILE A 33 45.47 66.67 -62.34
CA ILE A 33 45.52 66.81 -60.87
C ILE A 33 44.14 67.13 -60.32
N LYS A 34 43.44 68.11 -60.91
CA LYS A 34 42.09 68.49 -60.47
C LYS A 34 41.09 67.34 -60.62
N GLU A 35 41.16 66.60 -61.72
CA GLU A 35 40.28 65.45 -61.94
C GLU A 35 40.55 64.36 -60.90
N LYS A 36 41.83 64.04 -60.67
CA LYS A 36 42.24 63.09 -59.64
C LYS A 36 41.72 63.52 -58.26
N GLU A 37 41.97 64.76 -57.85
CA GLU A 37 41.49 65.31 -56.58
C GLU A 37 39.95 65.26 -56.47
N ALA A 38 39.24 65.58 -57.54
CA ALA A 38 37.77 65.51 -57.56
C ALA A 38 37.26 64.08 -57.41
N THR A 39 37.90 63.10 -58.06
CA THR A 39 37.52 61.69 -57.94
C THR A 39 37.82 61.14 -56.55
N GLU A 40 38.99 61.43 -55.98
CA GLU A 40 39.40 61.01 -54.64
C GLU A 40 38.48 61.61 -53.57
N ASN A 41 38.18 62.91 -53.67
CA ASN A 41 37.23 63.57 -52.77
C ASN A 41 35.83 62.96 -52.87
N LYS A 42 35.37 62.65 -54.08
CA LYS A 42 34.06 62.01 -54.30
C LYS A 42 34.01 60.61 -53.71
N SER A 43 35.07 59.81 -53.82
CA SER A 43 35.12 58.49 -53.16
C SER A 43 35.15 58.62 -51.65
N PHE A 44 35.94 59.55 -51.10
CA PHE A 44 36.06 59.74 -49.67
C PHE A 44 34.74 60.23 -49.04
N ILE A 45 34.05 61.18 -49.68
CA ILE A 45 32.73 61.64 -49.22
C ILE A 45 31.74 60.48 -49.15
N LYS A 46 31.68 59.62 -50.19
CA LYS A 46 30.81 58.45 -50.18
C LYS A 46 31.14 57.49 -49.05
N GLU A 47 32.42 57.24 -48.79
CA GLU A 47 32.85 56.37 -47.70
C GLU A 47 32.43 56.93 -46.33
N VAL A 48 32.67 58.22 -46.10
CA VAL A 48 32.24 58.92 -44.88
C VAL A 48 30.71 58.90 -44.71
N GLU A 49 29.95 59.10 -45.79
CA GLU A 49 28.49 59.00 -45.76
C GLU A 49 28.03 57.58 -45.40
N THR A 50 28.64 56.55 -45.98
CA THR A 50 28.29 55.16 -45.66
C THR A 50 28.60 54.79 -44.22
N GLU A 51 29.77 55.21 -43.70
CA GLU A 51 30.14 54.96 -42.30
C GLU A 51 29.27 55.78 -41.34
N SER A 52 28.90 57.01 -41.70
CA SER A 52 27.96 57.83 -40.92
C SER A 52 26.57 57.19 -40.83
N GLN A 53 26.05 56.66 -41.95
CA GLN A 53 24.79 55.91 -41.96
C GLN A 53 24.88 54.66 -41.09
N ARG A 54 25.99 53.91 -41.19
CA ARG A 54 26.23 52.72 -40.37
C ARG A 54 26.29 53.06 -38.89
N ALA A 55 26.98 54.14 -38.52
CA ALA A 55 27.06 54.62 -37.14
C ALA A 55 25.67 54.98 -36.59
N SER A 56 24.84 55.67 -37.38
CA SER A 56 23.45 55.99 -37.01
C SER A 56 22.59 54.74 -36.82
N GLN A 57 22.71 53.75 -37.71
CA GLN A 57 22.01 52.47 -37.57
C GLN A 57 22.45 51.72 -36.30
N LEU A 58 23.75 51.62 -36.04
CA LEU A 58 24.28 51.01 -34.84
C LEU A 58 23.81 51.74 -33.57
N GLN A 59 23.77 53.07 -33.58
CA GLN A 59 23.26 53.85 -32.46
C GLN A 59 21.79 53.55 -32.19
N SER A 60 20.95 53.44 -33.22
CA SER A 60 19.54 53.07 -33.07
C SER A 60 19.35 51.64 -32.51
N ALA A 61 20.20 50.70 -32.93
CA ALA A 61 20.20 49.33 -32.41
C ALA A 61 20.62 49.29 -30.94
N VAL A 62 21.67 50.03 -30.56
CA VAL A 62 22.12 50.17 -29.17
C VAL A 62 21.00 50.75 -28.31
N GLN A 63 20.32 51.81 -28.77
CA GLN A 63 19.20 52.41 -28.04
C GLN A 63 18.06 51.39 -27.81
N THR A 64 17.74 50.60 -28.83
CA THR A 64 16.69 49.55 -28.74
C THR A 64 17.09 48.46 -27.75
N LEU A 65 18.34 48.00 -27.81
CA LEU A 65 18.88 47.01 -26.88
C LEU A 65 18.90 47.52 -25.44
N GLN A 66 19.27 48.79 -25.23
CA GLN A 66 19.23 49.44 -23.92
C GLN A 66 17.81 49.48 -23.35
N SER A 67 16.81 49.89 -24.15
CA SER A 67 15.42 49.87 -23.67
C SER A 67 14.93 48.46 -23.32
N SER A 68 15.31 47.46 -24.12
CA SER A 68 14.97 46.06 -23.84
C SER A 68 15.66 45.56 -22.57
N HIS A 69 16.90 45.99 -22.33
CA HIS A 69 17.65 45.63 -21.13
C HIS A 69 16.99 46.22 -19.87
N ASP A 70 16.60 47.50 -19.92
CA ASP A 70 15.92 48.17 -18.81
C ASP A 70 14.56 47.51 -18.49
N ASP A 71 13.81 47.10 -19.51
CA ASP A 71 12.54 46.39 -19.34
C ASP A 71 12.74 45.00 -18.71
N LEU A 72 13.75 44.26 -19.16
CA LEU A 72 14.10 42.97 -18.57
C LEU A 72 14.58 43.13 -17.13
N GLN A 73 15.35 44.17 -16.83
CA GLN A 73 15.82 44.47 -15.48
C GLN A 73 14.66 44.80 -14.54
N ARG A 74 13.68 45.60 -15.00
CA ARG A 74 12.44 45.86 -14.25
C ARG A 74 11.63 44.59 -13.99
N LYS A 75 11.48 43.73 -15.00
CA LYS A 75 10.79 42.44 -14.86
C LYS A 75 11.50 41.53 -13.86
N LYS A 76 12.82 41.46 -13.92
CA LYS A 76 13.64 40.67 -12.99
C LYS A 76 13.38 41.11 -11.55
N VAL A 77 13.50 42.40 -11.25
CA VAL A 77 13.25 42.93 -9.89
C VAL A 77 11.80 42.66 -9.45
N SER A 78 10.83 42.82 -10.34
CA SER A 78 9.43 42.52 -10.03
C SER A 78 9.21 41.04 -9.68
N LEU A 79 9.86 40.13 -10.40
CA LEU A 79 9.77 38.69 -10.14
C LEU A 79 10.49 38.32 -8.85
N GLU A 80 11.67 38.87 -8.58
CA GLU A 80 12.41 38.68 -7.33
C GLU A 80 11.57 39.13 -6.12
N ASN A 81 10.92 40.30 -6.21
CA ASN A 81 10.00 40.76 -5.18
C ASN A 81 8.80 39.82 -4.99
N LYS A 82 8.23 39.29 -6.08
CA LYS A 82 7.10 38.36 -5.99
C LYS A 82 7.51 37.02 -5.37
N VAL A 83 8.69 36.52 -5.71
CA VAL A 83 9.27 35.31 -5.10
C VAL A 83 9.46 35.55 -3.60
N SER A 84 10.10 36.65 -3.20
CA SER A 84 10.29 36.97 -1.79
C SER A 84 8.97 37.10 -1.01
N GLN A 85 7.93 37.68 -1.62
CA GLN A 85 6.59 37.72 -1.03
C GLN A 85 5.97 36.32 -0.87
N LEU A 86 6.05 35.48 -1.90
CA LEU A 86 5.51 34.11 -1.85
C LEU A 86 6.27 33.24 -0.84
N GLU A 87 7.59 33.41 -0.71
CA GLU A 87 8.40 32.74 0.30
C GLU A 87 7.96 33.15 1.71
N ALA A 88 7.74 34.46 1.95
CA ALA A 88 7.25 34.95 3.23
C ALA A 88 5.82 34.44 3.56
N GLU A 89 4.92 34.41 2.57
CA GLU A 89 3.57 33.85 2.71
C GLU A 89 3.63 32.34 3.03
N LEU A 90 4.51 31.60 2.36
CA LEU A 90 4.69 30.17 2.58
C LEU A 90 5.27 29.87 3.97
N ASP A 91 6.23 30.65 4.43
CA ASP A 91 6.78 30.54 5.79
C ASP A 91 5.73 30.88 6.85
N LYS A 92 4.88 31.88 6.61
CA LYS A 92 3.75 32.21 7.47
C LYS A 92 2.75 31.06 7.54
N ALA A 93 2.34 30.52 6.39
CA ALA A 93 1.43 29.38 6.32
C ALA A 93 2.00 28.13 7.00
N ARG A 94 3.31 27.87 6.87
CA ARG A 94 3.99 26.78 7.60
C ARG A 94 3.93 26.97 9.11
N LYS A 95 4.24 28.17 9.61
CA LYS A 95 4.15 28.49 11.04
C LYS A 95 2.73 28.35 11.58
N GLU A 96 1.74 28.84 10.83
CA GLU A 96 0.32 28.70 11.18
C GLU A 96 -0.08 27.21 11.23
N ALA A 97 0.34 26.40 10.26
CA ALA A 97 0.09 24.96 10.27
C ALA A 97 0.76 24.25 11.47
N GLU A 98 2.01 24.59 11.78
CA GLU A 98 2.70 24.08 12.97
C GLU A 98 2.01 24.50 14.27
N GLU A 99 1.48 25.71 14.34
CA GLU A 99 0.71 26.19 15.50
C GLU A 99 -0.61 25.43 15.66
N VAL A 100 -1.35 25.19 14.56
CA VAL A 100 -2.57 24.36 14.59
C VAL A 100 -2.25 22.94 15.06
N ILE A 101 -1.16 22.34 14.58
CA ILE A 101 -0.72 21.00 15.02
C ILE A 101 -0.34 21.01 16.51
N ARG A 102 0.40 22.04 16.97
CA ARG A 102 0.75 22.20 18.39
C ARG A 102 -0.49 22.37 19.26
N ASN A 103 -1.43 23.23 18.86
CA ASN A 103 -2.67 23.45 19.60
C ASN A 103 -3.54 22.20 19.64
N ALA A 104 -3.63 21.45 18.53
CA ALA A 104 -4.31 20.15 18.50
C ALA A 104 -3.63 19.11 19.42
N ALA A 105 -2.30 19.13 19.55
CA ALA A 105 -1.56 18.27 20.47
C ALA A 105 -1.74 18.67 21.95
N VAL A 106 -1.91 19.97 22.23
CA VAL A 106 -2.20 20.47 23.58
C VAL A 106 -3.66 20.20 23.98
N ASP A 107 -4.61 20.32 23.05
CA ASP A 107 -6.03 19.93 23.28
C ASP A 107 -6.20 18.41 23.50
N GLN A 108 -5.26 17.57 23.04
CA GLN A 108 -5.24 16.15 23.40
C GLN A 108 -4.87 15.88 24.86
N SER A 109 -4.36 16.87 25.59
CA SER A 109 -4.22 16.79 27.06
C SER A 109 -5.57 16.96 27.79
N GLU A 110 -6.61 17.49 27.13
CA GLU A 110 -7.97 17.68 27.69
C GLU A 110 -9.06 16.95 26.87
N SER A 111 -8.71 16.17 25.84
CA SER A 111 -9.70 15.40 25.08
C SER A 111 -10.07 14.09 25.78
N SER A 112 -10.88 14.20 26.83
CA SER A 112 -11.61 13.10 27.47
C SER A 112 -12.20 12.11 26.44
N ALA A 113 -12.66 12.61 25.30
CA ALA A 113 -13.20 11.80 24.21
C ALA A 113 -12.16 10.91 23.49
N TYR A 114 -10.92 11.40 23.27
CA TYR A 114 -9.89 10.60 22.61
C TYR A 114 -9.35 9.50 23.51
N SER A 115 -9.17 9.77 24.81
CA SER A 115 -8.83 8.73 25.79
C SER A 115 -9.94 7.70 25.94
N GLN A 116 -11.20 8.12 26.01
CA GLN A 116 -12.35 7.20 26.09
C GLN A 116 -12.44 6.29 24.85
N LEU A 117 -12.33 6.86 23.65
CA LEU A 117 -12.35 6.06 22.41
C LEU A 117 -11.17 5.08 22.31
N LYS A 118 -10.00 5.47 22.83
CA LYS A 118 -8.83 4.58 22.86
C LYS A 118 -9.01 3.45 23.88
N GLU A 119 -9.53 3.74 25.07
CA GLU A 119 -9.84 2.73 26.08
C GLU A 119 -10.93 1.75 25.60
N GLU A 120 -11.97 2.25 24.92
CA GLU A 120 -13.01 1.43 24.31
C GLU A 120 -12.44 0.53 23.19
N ALA A 121 -11.55 1.06 22.34
CA ALA A 121 -10.88 0.27 21.31
C ALA A 121 -9.97 -0.82 21.91
N ASP A 122 -9.23 -0.50 22.98
CA ASP A 122 -8.40 -1.47 23.70
C ASP A 122 -9.25 -2.55 24.38
N LEU A 123 -10.40 -2.20 24.96
CA LEU A 123 -11.36 -3.16 25.54
C LEU A 123 -11.97 -4.06 24.47
N ALA A 124 -12.38 -3.51 23.33
CA ALA A 124 -12.89 -4.29 22.20
C ALA A 124 -11.84 -5.27 21.66
N THR A 125 -10.58 -4.83 21.57
CA THR A 125 -9.46 -5.69 21.14
C THR A 125 -9.26 -6.85 22.14
N ARG A 126 -9.25 -6.57 23.45
CA ARG A 126 -9.14 -7.61 24.48
C ARG A 126 -10.31 -8.59 24.45
N GLN A 127 -11.52 -8.12 24.15
CA GLN A 127 -12.70 -8.98 24.01
C GLN A 127 -12.57 -9.89 22.79
N VAL A 128 -12.07 -9.39 21.67
CA VAL A 128 -11.79 -10.19 20.46
C VAL A 128 -10.75 -11.26 20.77
N ASP A 129 -9.66 -10.91 21.46
CA ASP A 129 -8.62 -11.88 21.83
C ASP A 129 -9.15 -12.97 22.77
N PHE A 130 -9.96 -12.60 23.76
CA PHE A 130 -10.64 -13.55 24.63
C PHE A 130 -11.53 -14.50 23.84
N LEU A 131 -12.39 -13.97 22.96
CA LEU A 131 -13.26 -14.79 22.11
C LEU A 131 -12.45 -15.73 21.21
N ASN A 132 -11.34 -15.25 20.61
CA ASN A 132 -10.46 -16.08 19.80
C ASN A 132 -9.87 -17.23 20.61
N SER A 133 -9.43 -16.98 21.85
CA SER A 133 -8.93 -18.05 22.74
C SER A 133 -10.00 -19.08 23.10
N VAL A 134 -11.24 -18.64 23.39
CA VAL A 134 -12.38 -19.54 23.67
C VAL A 134 -12.76 -20.35 22.44
N ILE A 135 -12.74 -19.74 21.26
CA ILE A 135 -13.00 -20.42 19.99
C ILE A 135 -11.98 -21.53 19.77
N VAL A 136 -10.68 -21.25 19.99
CA VAL A 136 -9.62 -22.26 19.86
C VAL A 136 -9.82 -23.40 20.88
N GLU A 137 -10.17 -23.09 22.13
CA GLU A 137 -10.43 -24.11 23.15
C GLU A 137 -11.63 -25.00 22.78
N LEU A 138 -12.73 -24.39 22.31
CA LEU A 138 -13.92 -25.11 21.86
C LEU A 138 -13.63 -25.98 20.63
N GLN A 139 -12.88 -25.46 19.65
CA GLN A 139 -12.48 -26.23 18.48
C GLN A 139 -11.61 -27.42 18.85
N ASN A 140 -10.64 -27.24 19.75
CA ASN A 140 -9.83 -28.34 20.27
C ASN A 140 -10.69 -29.38 20.99
N LYS A 141 -11.66 -28.94 21.80
CA LYS A 141 -12.59 -29.85 22.48
C LYS A 141 -13.48 -30.61 21.49
N CYS A 142 -13.99 -29.94 20.46
CA CYS A 142 -14.73 -30.59 19.38
C CYS A 142 -13.87 -31.63 18.66
N GLN A 143 -12.62 -31.30 18.32
CA GLN A 143 -11.68 -32.23 17.71
C GLN A 143 -11.37 -33.42 18.63
N GLN A 144 -11.15 -33.20 19.93
CA GLN A 144 -10.93 -34.28 20.90
C GLN A 144 -12.15 -35.20 21.01
N LEU A 145 -13.36 -34.64 21.03
CA LEU A 145 -14.60 -35.43 21.05
C LEU A 145 -14.79 -36.20 19.75
N GLN A 146 -14.52 -35.58 18.60
CA GLN A 146 -14.53 -36.26 17.29
C GLN A 146 -13.50 -37.38 17.23
N GLN A 147 -12.27 -37.16 17.71
CA GLN A 147 -11.25 -38.21 17.80
C GLN A 147 -11.68 -39.35 18.72
N ARG A 148 -12.33 -39.03 19.86
CA ARG A 148 -12.85 -40.05 20.78
C ARG A 148 -14.01 -40.84 20.16
N LEU A 149 -14.88 -40.18 19.40
CA LEU A 149 -15.95 -40.84 18.65
C LEU A 149 -15.37 -41.73 17.55
N SER A 150 -14.45 -41.21 16.73
CA SER A 150 -13.72 -41.98 15.71
C SER A 150 -13.00 -43.18 16.33
N ALA A 151 -12.30 -43.00 17.46
CA ALA A 151 -11.64 -44.10 18.15
C ALA A 151 -12.65 -45.13 18.71
N MET A 152 -13.85 -44.71 19.08
CA MET A 152 -14.93 -45.60 19.52
C MET A 152 -15.54 -46.37 18.34
N GLU A 153 -15.73 -45.69 17.20
CA GLU A 153 -16.16 -46.27 15.92
C GLU A 153 -15.11 -47.29 15.42
N ASP A 154 -13.82 -46.93 15.45
CA ASP A 154 -12.69 -47.79 15.08
C ASP A 154 -12.46 -48.95 16.08
N SER A 155 -12.86 -48.78 17.35
CA SER A 155 -12.82 -49.85 18.37
C SER A 155 -13.91 -50.92 18.20
N GLY A 156 -14.76 -50.78 17.18
CA GLY A 156 -15.55 -51.88 16.65
C GLY A 156 -16.72 -52.35 17.53
N ILE A 157 -17.26 -51.52 18.42
CA ILE A 157 -18.54 -51.78 19.10
C ILE A 157 -19.68 -51.13 18.29
N HIS A 158 -19.83 -51.59 17.05
CA HIS A 158 -21.05 -51.43 16.27
C HIS A 158 -22.11 -52.39 16.83
N THR A 159 -22.91 -51.93 17.78
CA THR A 159 -24.10 -52.68 18.27
C THR A 159 -25.41 -52.26 17.59
N ASN A 160 -25.39 -51.35 16.62
CA ASN A 160 -26.59 -51.02 15.87
C ASN A 160 -26.44 -51.50 14.44
N GLY A 161 -27.24 -52.51 14.12
CA GLY A 161 -27.24 -53.18 12.84
C GLY A 161 -27.61 -52.26 11.69
N GLU A 162 -26.88 -52.40 10.59
CA GLU A 162 -27.40 -52.86 9.31
C GLU A 162 -26.25 -53.02 8.31
N ALA A 163 -26.36 -54.09 7.52
CA ALA A 163 -25.65 -54.39 6.27
C ALA A 163 -24.18 -54.89 6.32
N ASN A 164 -24.06 -56.22 6.22
CA ASN A 164 -23.15 -56.98 5.35
C ASN A 164 -21.69 -56.52 5.25
N GLU A 165 -20.79 -57.21 5.97
CA GLU A 165 -19.72 -57.94 5.29
C GLU A 165 -19.07 -58.98 6.21
N ALA A 166 -18.57 -60.04 5.58
CA ALA A 166 -18.39 -61.37 6.11
C ALA A 166 -17.27 -61.47 7.16
N LEU A 167 -17.62 -61.75 8.42
CA LEU A 167 -16.68 -62.36 9.36
C LEU A 167 -17.35 -63.45 10.23
N GLU A 168 -16.51 -64.44 10.48
CA GLU A 168 -16.69 -65.80 10.98
C GLU A 168 -17.72 -66.05 12.09
N LYS A 169 -18.40 -67.20 11.98
CA LYS A 169 -19.37 -67.72 12.96
C LYS A 169 -18.77 -67.84 14.37
N PRO A 170 -19.32 -67.19 15.40
CA PRO A 170 -19.01 -67.55 16.77
C PRO A 170 -19.65 -68.91 17.11
N THR A 171 -18.83 -69.83 17.58
CA THR A 171 -19.09 -71.27 17.78
C THR A 171 -19.96 -71.62 19.00
N ARG A 172 -20.78 -70.69 19.50
CA ARG A 172 -21.76 -70.97 20.55
C ARG A 172 -23.05 -70.18 20.28
N PRO A 173 -24.22 -70.83 20.22
CA PRO A 173 -25.49 -70.09 20.13
C PRO A 173 -25.61 -69.22 21.39
N ARG A 174 -25.72 -67.90 21.20
CA ARG A 174 -26.08 -67.00 22.30
C ARG A 174 -27.44 -67.46 22.83
N ALA A 175 -27.58 -67.54 24.14
CA ALA A 175 -28.87 -67.87 24.75
C ALA A 175 -29.93 -66.90 24.21
N PRO A 176 -31.15 -67.38 23.90
CA PRO A 176 -32.21 -66.51 23.42
C PRO A 176 -32.41 -65.35 24.41
N PRO A 177 -32.69 -64.13 23.91
CA PRO A 177 -32.98 -62.99 24.76
C PRO A 177 -34.03 -63.37 25.80
N ARG A 178 -33.74 -63.12 27.08
CA ARG A 178 -34.70 -63.34 28.16
C ARG A 178 -35.80 -62.32 28.02
N LEU A 179 -37.05 -62.78 27.91
CA LEU A 179 -38.22 -61.90 27.86
C LEU A 179 -38.44 -61.32 29.26
N PHE A 180 -38.71 -60.04 29.39
CA PHE A 180 -39.05 -59.41 30.66
C PHE A 180 -40.19 -58.44 30.42
N CYS A 181 -41.21 -58.49 31.27
CA CYS A 181 -42.35 -57.59 31.17
C CYS A 181 -42.31 -56.55 32.28
N ASP A 182 -42.01 -55.30 31.90
CA ASP A 182 -41.93 -54.16 32.83
C ASP A 182 -43.30 -53.83 33.49
N ILE A 183 -44.41 -54.32 32.94
CA ILE A 183 -45.78 -54.05 33.47
C ILE A 183 -46.12 -54.96 34.65
N CYS A 184 -45.58 -56.17 34.69
CA CYS A 184 -45.90 -57.13 35.75
C CYS A 184 -44.69 -57.79 36.42
N ASP A 185 -43.48 -57.31 36.11
CA ASP A 185 -42.21 -57.72 36.70
C ASP A 185 -41.95 -59.24 36.64
N VAL A 186 -42.40 -59.92 35.58
CA VAL A 186 -42.13 -61.35 35.37
C VAL A 186 -41.09 -61.57 34.27
N PHE A 187 -40.19 -62.51 34.51
CA PHE A 187 -39.19 -62.95 33.54
C PHE A 187 -39.67 -64.17 32.76
N ASP A 188 -39.19 -64.27 31.53
CA ASP A 188 -39.25 -65.39 30.59
C ASP A 188 -40.66 -65.87 30.18
N LEU A 189 -41.72 -65.16 30.59
CA LEU A 189 -43.11 -65.53 30.31
C LEU A 189 -43.69 -64.81 29.07
N HIS A 190 -43.62 -63.49 29.06
CA HIS A 190 -44.06 -62.62 27.97
C HIS A 190 -43.23 -61.33 28.00
N ASP A 191 -43.15 -60.65 26.87
CA ASP A 191 -42.58 -59.29 26.80
C ASP A 191 -43.66 -58.26 27.16
N THR A 192 -43.23 -57.02 27.38
CA THR A 192 -44.05 -55.89 27.78
C THR A 192 -45.25 -55.67 26.86
N GLU A 193 -45.15 -55.97 25.55
CA GLU A 193 -46.22 -55.81 24.53
C GLU A 193 -47.33 -56.88 24.56
N ASP A 194 -47.04 -58.05 25.15
CA ASP A 194 -47.99 -59.17 25.23
C ASP A 194 -48.60 -59.30 26.64
N CYS A 195 -48.46 -58.26 27.47
CA CYS A 195 -48.93 -58.34 28.85
C CYS A 195 -50.45 -58.28 28.92
N PRO A 196 -51.14 -59.30 29.46
CA PRO A 196 -52.60 -59.28 29.58
C PRO A 196 -53.10 -58.14 30.48
N LYS A 197 -52.23 -57.54 31.30
CA LYS A 197 -52.55 -56.37 32.12
C LYS A 197 -52.52 -55.05 31.34
N GLN A 198 -51.88 -55.02 30.17
CA GLN A 198 -51.72 -53.83 29.34
C GLN A 198 -53.06 -53.37 28.72
N ALA A 199 -53.98 -54.30 28.48
CA ALA A 199 -55.33 -54.04 27.99
C ALA A 199 -56.33 -53.65 29.12
N MET A 200 -55.92 -53.72 30.38
CA MET A 200 -56.75 -53.34 31.52
C MET A 200 -56.42 -51.88 31.86
N SER A 201 -57.34 -50.95 31.58
CA SER A 201 -57.13 -49.49 31.67
C SER A 201 -56.86 -48.91 33.08
N ASN A 202 -56.51 -49.76 34.05
CA ASN A 202 -56.12 -49.37 35.40
C ASN A 202 -54.69 -49.86 35.61
N SER A 203 -53.71 -49.04 35.23
CA SER A 203 -52.32 -49.31 35.56
C SER A 203 -52.18 -49.40 37.08
N PRO A 204 -51.80 -50.55 37.66
CA PRO A 204 -51.44 -50.61 39.07
C PRO A 204 -50.29 -49.63 39.34
N GLU A 205 -50.20 -49.09 40.56
CA GLU A 205 -49.03 -48.28 40.93
C GLU A 205 -47.75 -49.08 40.65
N PRO A 206 -46.71 -48.43 40.07
CA PRO A 206 -45.46 -49.11 39.77
C PRO A 206 -44.92 -49.77 41.04
N SER A 207 -44.67 -51.06 40.94
CA SER A 207 -44.05 -51.86 42.00
C SER A 207 -42.68 -51.27 42.33
N ARG A 208 -42.60 -50.47 43.39
CA ARG A 208 -41.32 -50.06 43.99
C ARG A 208 -40.81 -51.19 44.87
N HIS A 209 -40.53 -52.35 44.28
CA HIS A 209 -39.63 -53.33 44.90
C HIS A 209 -38.19 -52.84 44.77
N HIS A 210 -37.92 -51.67 45.35
CA HIS A 210 -36.57 -51.22 45.59
C HIS A 210 -36.18 -51.74 46.97
N GLY A 211 -35.32 -52.75 47.03
CA GLY A 211 -34.56 -53.01 48.25
C GLY A 211 -33.91 -51.72 48.71
N ASP A 212 -33.82 -51.50 50.02
CA ASP A 212 -33.22 -50.29 50.55
C ASP A 212 -31.80 -50.14 50.01
N ARG A 213 -31.55 -49.07 49.24
CA ARG A 213 -30.23 -48.78 48.64
C ARG A 213 -29.14 -48.61 49.70
N LYS A 214 -29.52 -48.35 50.96
CA LYS A 214 -28.60 -48.25 52.09
C LYS A 214 -28.43 -49.58 52.84
N SER A 215 -29.29 -50.57 52.60
CA SER A 215 -29.12 -51.89 53.19
C SER A 215 -27.95 -52.59 52.49
N THR A 216 -26.89 -52.83 53.23
CA THR A 216 -25.77 -53.65 52.73
C THR A 216 -26.22 -55.10 52.83
N ARG A 217 -26.41 -55.75 51.68
CA ARG A 217 -26.71 -57.18 51.66
C ARG A 217 -25.50 -57.91 52.25
N PRO A 218 -25.67 -58.71 53.31
CA PRO A 218 -24.56 -59.42 53.92
C PRO A 218 -23.94 -60.34 52.86
N TYR A 219 -22.65 -60.15 52.64
CA TYR A 219 -21.83 -60.91 51.71
C TYR A 219 -20.73 -61.58 52.53
N CYS A 220 -20.47 -62.85 52.20
CA CYS A 220 -19.39 -63.59 52.79
C CYS A 220 -18.25 -63.67 51.79
N ASP A 221 -17.10 -63.12 52.17
CA ASP A 221 -15.89 -63.16 51.33
C ASP A 221 -15.24 -64.56 51.31
N ILE A 222 -15.64 -65.47 52.21
CA ILE A 222 -15.05 -66.82 52.30
C ILE A 222 -15.73 -67.80 51.33
N CYS A 223 -17.06 -67.78 51.21
CA CYS A 223 -17.80 -68.63 50.26
C CYS A 223 -18.30 -67.87 49.02
N GLU A 224 -17.98 -66.59 48.90
CA GLU A 224 -18.38 -65.69 47.81
C GLU A 224 -19.91 -65.63 47.57
N ALA A 225 -20.70 -65.90 48.62
CA ALA A 225 -22.16 -65.93 48.56
C ALA A 225 -22.80 -64.81 49.38
N PHE A 226 -23.96 -64.36 48.94
CA PHE A 226 -24.78 -63.42 49.68
C PHE A 226 -25.76 -64.16 50.62
N GLY A 227 -25.90 -63.69 51.85
CA GLY A 227 -26.89 -64.21 52.82
C GLY A 227 -26.43 -64.20 54.28
N HIS A 228 -25.12 -64.17 54.52
CA HIS A 228 -24.49 -64.04 55.84
C HIS A 228 -23.24 -63.17 55.71
N GLN A 229 -22.73 -62.64 56.83
CA GLN A 229 -21.46 -61.93 56.86
C GLN A 229 -20.31 -62.93 57.06
N THR A 230 -19.12 -62.54 56.64
CA THR A 230 -17.89 -63.34 56.73
C THR A 230 -17.61 -63.87 58.15
N ASP A 231 -18.10 -63.20 59.20
CA ASP A 231 -17.94 -63.60 60.62
C ASP A 231 -18.82 -64.79 61.05
N GLN A 232 -19.84 -65.10 60.28
CA GLN A 232 -20.82 -66.18 60.54
C GLN A 232 -20.72 -67.29 59.50
N CYS A 233 -19.63 -67.30 58.72
CA CYS A 233 -19.39 -68.33 57.72
C CYS A 233 -18.94 -69.63 58.40
N ASP A 234 -19.61 -70.73 58.04
CA ASP A 234 -19.20 -72.07 58.41
C ASP A 234 -18.21 -72.57 57.35
N ASP A 235 -16.93 -72.24 57.55
CA ASP A 235 -15.83 -72.45 56.61
C ASP A 235 -15.51 -73.94 56.33
N GLU A 236 -16.20 -74.88 57.01
CA GLU A 236 -15.94 -76.32 56.91
C GLU A 236 -16.60 -76.99 55.67
N GLN A 237 -17.19 -76.23 54.76
CA GLN A 237 -17.83 -76.75 53.54
C GLN A 237 -17.25 -76.08 52.28
N THR A 238 -15.98 -76.34 51.97
CA THR A 238 -15.44 -76.14 50.61
C THR A 238 -15.53 -77.45 49.83
N PHE A 239 -16.29 -77.43 48.72
CA PHE A 239 -16.25 -78.44 47.65
C PHE A 239 -15.36 -77.94 46.52
#